data_AF-H1PRQ8-F1
#
_entry.id   AF-H1PRQ8-F1
#
_cell.length_a   1.000
_cell.length_b   1.000
_cell.length_c   1.000
_cell.angle_alpha   90.00
_cell.angle_beta   90.00
_cell.angle_gamma   90.00
#
_symmetry.space_group_name_H-M   'P 1'
#
loop_
_entity.id
_entity.type
_entity.pdbx_description
1 polymer ?
#
loop_
_entity_poly.entity_id
_entity_poly.type
_entity_poly.pdbx_seq_one_letter_code
_entity_poly.pdbx_strand_id
1 'polypeptide(L)'
;MKKLISILSAVFIAAALINFIGVSYFKQANISSFKNYSTFYEKNMEKFDTLLNDEKISEETKNEIKELTGMYKAFKSNGMKNSKEMIEFHIGSIRKGTPTIGTYYQLYKFGRHLDEQVKAGENILKNIK
;
A
#
# COMPACT_ATOMS: atom_id res chain seq x y z
N MET A 1 -34.58 24.44 23.90
CA MET A 1 -34.55 23.16 23.16
C MET A 1 -34.07 23.32 21.71
N LYS A 2 -34.73 24.09 20.84
CA LYS A 2 -34.31 24.23 19.42
C LYS A 2 -32.87 24.73 19.22
N LYS A 3 -32.39 25.71 20.03
CA LYS A 3 -31.00 26.22 19.98
C LYS A 3 -29.95 25.16 20.39
N LEU A 4 -30.22 24.37 21.43
CA LEU A 4 -29.32 23.30 21.88
C LEU A 4 -29.24 22.16 20.85
N ILE A 5 -30.37 21.77 20.26
CA ILE A 5 -30.41 20.77 19.18
C ILE A 5 -29.61 21.27 17.97
N SER A 6 -29.77 22.54 17.59
CA SER A 6 -28.99 23.13 16.49
C SER A 6 -27.48 23.13 16.74
N ILE A 7 -27.04 23.39 17.98
CA ILE A 7 -25.62 23.37 18.36
C ILE A 7 -25.08 21.94 18.32
N LEU A 8 -25.80 20.97 18.91
CA LEU A 8 -25.41 19.56 18.83
C LEU A 8 -25.33 19.06 17.39
N SER A 9 -26.31 19.38 16.54
CA SER A 9 -26.29 19.01 15.12
C SER A 9 -25.06 19.59 14.40
N ALA A 10 -24.68 20.84 14.68
CA ALA A 10 -23.49 21.45 14.09
C ALA A 10 -22.20 20.72 14.52
N VAL A 11 -22.08 20.33 15.80
CA VAL A 11 -20.94 19.54 16.30
C VAL A 11 -20.88 18.16 15.64
N PHE A 12 -22.03 17.48 15.50
CA PHE A 12 -22.10 16.18 14.82
C PHE A 12 -21.69 16.27 13.34
N ILE A 13 -22.16 17.29 12.62
CA ILE A 13 -21.78 17.51 11.21
C ILE A 13 -20.28 17.81 11.09
N ALA A 14 -19.73 18.65 11.96
CA ALA A 14 -18.30 18.97 11.97
C ALA A 14 -17.44 17.72 12.24
N ALA A 15 -17.81 16.89 13.21
CA ALA A 15 -17.14 15.63 13.49
C ALA A 15 -17.25 14.64 12.31
N ALA A 16 -18.41 14.57 11.65
CA ALA A 16 -18.60 13.74 10.47
C ALA A 16 -17.73 14.20 9.29
N LEU A 17 -17.59 15.52 9.08
CA LEU A 17 -16.72 16.10 8.05
C LEU A 17 -15.24 15.81 8.29
N ILE A 18 -14.77 15.98 9.53
CA ILE A 18 -13.38 15.65 9.90
C ILE A 18 -13.11 14.17 9.65
N ASN A 19 -14.03 13.29 10.04
CA ASN A 19 -13.93 11.86 9.76
C ASN A 19 -13.91 11.60 8.25
N PHE A 20 -14.78 12.23 7.46
CA PHE A 20 -14.83 12.05 6.01
C PHE A 20 -13.54 12.49 5.29
N ILE A 21 -12.96 13.62 5.69
CA ILE A 21 -11.70 14.14 5.14
C ILE A 21 -10.54 13.21 5.52
N GLY A 22 -10.45 12.80 6.79
CA GLY A 22 -9.43 11.86 7.26
C GLY A 22 -9.50 10.52 6.51
N VAL A 23 -10.71 9.97 6.33
CA VAL A 23 -10.95 8.76 5.54
C VAL A 23 -10.45 8.90 4.10
N SER A 24 -10.78 10.02 3.45
CA SER A 24 -10.39 10.27 2.07
C SER A 24 -8.87 10.35 1.93
N TYR A 25 -8.20 11.01 2.89
CA TYR A 25 -6.74 11.11 2.94
C TYR A 25 -6.07 9.74 3.09
N PHE A 26 -6.52 8.90 4.04
CA PHE A 26 -5.93 7.57 4.25
C PHE A 26 -6.12 6.65 3.05
N LYS A 27 -7.27 6.71 2.37
CA LYS A 27 -7.50 5.98 1.12
C LYS A 27 -6.53 6.44 0.03
N GLN A 28 -6.36 7.74 -0.15
CA GLN A 28 -5.42 8.29 -1.16
C GLN A 28 -3.96 7.94 -0.86
N ALA A 29 -3.54 8.07 0.40
CA ALA A 29 -2.18 7.71 0.82
C ALA A 29 -1.89 6.23 0.55
N ASN A 30 -2.81 5.34 0.93
CA ASN A 30 -2.66 3.91 0.67
C ASN A 30 -2.59 3.58 -0.83
N ILE A 31 -3.45 4.19 -1.66
CA ILE A 31 -3.40 4.02 -3.12
C ILE A 31 -2.06 4.50 -3.67
N SER A 32 -1.55 5.63 -3.17
CA SER A 32 -0.26 6.18 -3.59
C SER A 32 0.90 5.23 -3.23
N SER A 33 0.98 4.75 -2.00
CA SER A 33 2.01 3.80 -1.57
C SER A 33 1.93 2.49 -2.37
N PHE A 34 0.71 1.98 -2.63
CA PHE A 34 0.50 0.79 -3.46
C PHE A 34 0.93 0.98 -4.91
N LYS A 35 0.67 2.17 -5.49
CA LYS A 35 1.14 2.54 -6.81
C LYS A 35 2.67 2.54 -6.87
N ASN A 36 3.32 3.15 -5.89
CA ASN A 36 4.78 3.19 -5.81
C ASN A 36 5.37 1.79 -5.71
N TYR A 37 4.84 0.96 -4.80
CA TYR A 37 5.21 -0.44 -4.65
C TYR A 37 5.10 -1.20 -5.98
N SER A 38 3.90 -1.20 -6.58
CA SER A 38 3.62 -2.01 -7.76
C SER A 38 4.49 -1.60 -8.95
N THR A 39 4.69 -0.29 -9.12
CA THR A 39 5.53 0.25 -10.20
C THR A 39 7.02 -0.10 -9.97
N PHE A 40 7.49 0.04 -8.73
CA PHE A 40 8.89 -0.24 -8.39
C PHE A 40 9.24 -1.72 -8.64
N TYR A 41 8.43 -2.64 -8.12
CA TYR A 41 8.69 -4.07 -8.28
C TYR A 41 8.45 -4.54 -9.71
N GLU A 42 7.49 -3.97 -10.45
CA GLU A 42 7.35 -4.24 -11.88
C GLU A 42 8.63 -3.91 -12.65
N LYS A 43 9.21 -2.73 -12.41
CA LYS A 43 10.41 -2.26 -13.11
C LYS A 43 11.67 -3.06 -12.75
N ASN A 44 11.74 -3.65 -11.55
CA ASN A 44 12.96 -4.25 -11.03
C ASN A 44 12.87 -5.78 -10.81
N MET A 45 11.75 -6.42 -11.16
CA MET A 45 11.53 -7.84 -10.89
C MET A 45 12.64 -8.73 -11.48
N GLU A 46 13.07 -8.48 -12.72
CA GLU A 46 14.14 -9.25 -13.38
C GLU A 46 15.46 -9.17 -12.60
N LYS A 47 15.79 -8.01 -12.04
CA LYS A 47 16.99 -7.84 -11.21
C LYS A 47 16.88 -8.65 -9.93
N PHE A 48 15.72 -8.58 -9.25
CA PHE A 48 15.49 -9.39 -8.05
C PHE A 48 15.52 -10.89 -8.34
N ASP A 49 14.95 -11.35 -9.45
CA ASP A 49 15.03 -12.76 -9.85
C ASP A 49 16.47 -13.18 -10.20
N THR A 50 17.29 -12.29 -10.73
CA THR A 50 18.72 -12.53 -10.94
C THR A 50 19.44 -12.70 -9.59
N LEU A 51 19.20 -11.79 -8.64
CA LEU A 51 19.80 -11.83 -7.30
C LEU A 51 19.41 -13.09 -6.51
N LEU A 52 18.18 -13.60 -6.70
CA LEU A 52 17.75 -14.84 -6.06
C LEU A 52 18.53 -16.06 -6.54
N ASN A 53 19.02 -16.04 -7.77
CA ASN A 53 19.78 -17.14 -8.38
C ASN A 53 21.31 -16.98 -8.22
N ASP A 54 21.79 -15.84 -7.71
CA ASP A 54 23.21 -15.60 -7.52
C ASP A 54 23.72 -16.28 -6.24
N GLU A 55 24.74 -17.13 -6.38
CA GLU A 55 25.38 -17.85 -5.26
C GLU A 55 26.13 -16.92 -4.30
N LYS A 56 26.52 -15.72 -4.76
CA LYS A 56 27.24 -14.72 -3.94
C LYS A 56 26.34 -13.95 -2.99
N ILE A 57 25.02 -14.00 -3.22
CA ILE A 57 24.04 -13.30 -2.38
C ILE A 57 23.70 -14.17 -1.18
N SER A 58 23.75 -13.59 0.02
CA SER A 58 23.44 -14.31 1.25
C SER A 58 21.99 -14.81 1.27
N GLU A 59 21.76 -15.96 1.91
CA GLU A 59 20.41 -16.50 2.06
C GLU A 59 19.48 -15.55 2.83
N GLU A 60 20.02 -14.77 3.77
CA GLU A 60 19.27 -13.71 4.46
C GLU A 60 18.72 -12.68 3.46
N THR A 61 19.58 -12.16 2.58
CA THR A 61 19.16 -11.20 1.54
C THR A 61 18.17 -11.83 0.57
N LYS A 62 18.35 -13.10 0.20
CA LYS A 62 17.40 -13.81 -0.67
C LYS A 62 16.03 -13.97 -0.02
N ASN A 63 15.99 -14.26 1.28
CA ASN A 63 14.75 -14.35 2.03
C ASN A 63 14.06 -12.99 2.10
N GLU A 64 14.81 -11.91 2.35
CA GLU A 64 14.27 -10.54 2.31
C GLU A 64 13.69 -10.22 0.92
N ILE A 65 14.39 -10.54 -0.17
CA ILE A 65 13.88 -10.35 -1.54
C ILE A 65 12.57 -11.14 -1.76
N LYS A 66 12.47 -12.38 -1.27
CA LYS A 66 11.24 -13.19 -1.39
C LYS A 66 10.07 -12.53 -0.65
N GLU A 67 10.29 -12.03 0.56
CA GLU A 67 9.27 -11.33 1.34
C GLU A 67 8.81 -10.04 0.63
N LEU A 68 9.77 -9.21 0.22
CA LEU A 68 9.53 -7.93 -0.45
C LEU A 68 8.78 -8.09 -1.79
N THR A 69 9.12 -9.12 -2.57
CA THR A 69 8.51 -9.37 -3.90
C THR A 69 7.25 -10.24 -3.84
N GLY A 70 6.95 -10.83 -2.68
CA GLY A 70 5.88 -11.81 -2.51
C GLY A 70 4.50 -11.30 -2.91
N MET A 71 4.14 -10.09 -2.49
CA MET A 71 2.85 -9.49 -2.84
C MET A 71 2.73 -9.24 -4.36
N TYR A 72 3.78 -8.67 -4.97
CA TYR A 72 3.81 -8.47 -6.42
C TYR A 72 3.67 -9.79 -7.20
N LYS A 73 4.38 -10.85 -6.78
CA LYS A 73 4.28 -12.19 -7.38
C LYS A 73 2.87 -12.78 -7.21
N ALA A 74 2.25 -12.62 -6.05
CA ALA A 74 0.88 -13.09 -5.81
C ALA A 74 -0.14 -12.43 -6.76
N PHE A 75 -0.01 -11.12 -7.01
CA PHE A 75 -0.86 -10.44 -7.99
C PHE A 75 -0.65 -10.97 -9.41
N LYS A 76 0.60 -11.22 -9.82
CA LYS A 76 0.89 -11.85 -11.11
C LYS A 76 0.28 -13.24 -11.23
N SER A 77 0.41 -14.08 -10.21
CA SER A 77 -0.18 -15.42 -10.17
C SER A 77 -1.71 -15.40 -10.25
N ASN A 78 -2.35 -14.33 -9.76
CA ASN A 78 -3.79 -14.10 -9.90
C ASN A 78 -4.21 -13.54 -11.27
N GLY A 79 -3.30 -13.52 -12.26
CA GLY A 79 -3.60 -13.18 -13.64
C GLY A 79 -3.43 -11.71 -14.00
N MET A 80 -2.94 -10.86 -13.08
CA MET A 80 -2.67 -9.45 -13.36
C MET A 80 -1.32 -9.30 -14.08
N LYS A 81 -1.34 -8.68 -15.26
CA LYS A 81 -0.19 -8.70 -16.18
C LYS A 81 0.83 -7.59 -15.91
N ASN A 82 0.40 -6.48 -15.31
CA ASN A 82 1.18 -5.26 -15.14
C ASN A 82 0.73 -4.49 -13.88
N SER A 83 1.52 -3.49 -13.46
CA SER A 83 1.17 -2.68 -12.28
C SER A 83 -0.14 -1.92 -12.44
N LYS A 84 -0.52 -1.53 -13.66
CA LYS A 84 -1.76 -0.81 -13.92
C LYS A 84 -2.98 -1.64 -13.53
N GLU A 85 -3.05 -2.90 -13.98
CA GLU A 85 -4.13 -3.83 -13.61
C GLU A 85 -4.19 -4.06 -12.09
N MET A 86 -3.04 -4.17 -11.43
CA MET A 86 -2.96 -4.31 -9.97
C MET A 86 -3.50 -3.08 -9.25
N ILE A 87 -3.12 -1.88 -9.71
CA ILE A 87 -3.58 -0.62 -9.14
C ILE A 87 -5.09 -0.46 -9.34
N GLU A 88 -5.62 -0.79 -10.52
CA GLU A 88 -7.06 -0.73 -10.80
C GLU A 88 -7.84 -1.67 -9.89
N PHE A 89 -7.36 -2.91 -9.70
CA PHE A 89 -7.95 -3.87 -8.76
C PHE A 89 -7.94 -3.34 -7.31
N HIS A 90 -6.81 -2.79 -6.86
CA HIS A 90 -6.65 -2.27 -5.50
C HIS A 90 -7.55 -1.05 -5.25
N ILE A 91 -7.59 -0.10 -6.20
CA ILE A 91 -8.51 1.05 -6.16
C ILE A 91 -9.96 0.58 -6.12
N GLY A 92 -10.33 -0.40 -6.95
CA GLY A 92 -11.66 -0.99 -6.96
C GLY A 92 -12.04 -1.58 -5.59
N SER A 93 -11.10 -2.25 -4.94
CA SER A 93 -11.27 -2.84 -3.61
C SER A 93 -11.43 -1.77 -2.52
N ILE A 94 -10.65 -0.69 -2.55
CA ILE A 94 -10.76 0.43 -1.60
C ILE A 94 -12.06 1.23 -1.77
N ARG A 95 -12.58 1.30 -3.00
CA ARG A 95 -13.86 1.95 -3.32
C ARG A 95 -15.06 1.13 -2.84
N LYS A 96 -14.96 -0.21 -2.86
CA LYS A 96 -15.99 -1.13 -2.38
C LYS A 96 -15.95 -1.26 -0.85
N GLY A 97 -16.52 -0.28 -0.16
CA GLY A 97 -16.81 -0.39 1.27
C GLY A 97 -16.75 0.94 2.02
N THR A 98 -17.50 1.00 3.11
CA THR A 98 -17.41 2.02 4.16
C THR A 98 -16.67 1.41 5.35
N PRO A 99 -15.32 1.43 5.39
CA PRO A 99 -14.59 0.85 6.50
C PRO A 99 -14.91 1.54 7.83
N THR A 100 -14.78 0.81 8.93
CA THR A 100 -14.80 1.39 10.28
C THR A 100 -13.50 2.14 10.55
N ILE A 101 -13.47 3.01 11.56
CA ILE A 101 -12.25 3.76 11.96
C ILE A 101 -11.03 2.85 12.16
N GLY A 102 -11.23 1.65 12.74
CA GLY A 102 -10.17 0.65 12.93
C GLY A 102 -9.60 0.11 11.61
N THR A 103 -10.44 -0.09 10.60
CA THR A 103 -10.00 -0.54 9.27
C THR A 103 -9.17 0.54 8.55
N TYR A 104 -9.37 1.83 8.81
CA TYR A 104 -8.54 2.89 8.21
C TYR A 104 -7.14 2.97 8.81
N TYR A 105 -7.01 2.76 10.12
CA TYR A 105 -5.68 2.69 10.73
C TYR A 105 -4.87 1.51 10.18
N GLN A 106 -5.54 0.39 9.88
CA GLN A 106 -4.92 -0.72 9.17
C GLN A 106 -4.52 -0.36 7.72
N LEU A 107 -5.38 0.35 6.98
CA LEU A 107 -5.04 0.84 5.63
C LEU A 107 -3.85 1.81 5.66
N TYR A 108 -3.78 2.72 6.63
CA TYR A 108 -2.65 3.62 6.78
C TYR A 108 -1.35 2.87 7.11
N LYS A 109 -1.40 1.93 8.06
CA LYS A 109 -0.26 1.06 8.40
C LYS A 109 0.22 0.28 7.19
N PHE A 110 -0.72 -0.27 6.41
CA PHE A 110 -0.40 -0.98 5.18
C PHE A 110 0.31 -0.07 4.17
N GLY A 111 -0.20 1.13 3.92
CA GLY A 111 0.45 2.09 3.03
C GLY A 111 1.88 2.43 3.48
N ARG A 112 2.07 2.74 4.76
CA ARG A 112 3.40 3.03 5.32
C ARG A 112 4.36 1.84 5.17
N HIS A 113 3.86 0.63 5.41
CA HIS A 113 4.63 -0.59 5.25
C HIS A 113 5.07 -0.80 3.78
N LEU A 114 4.22 -0.50 2.80
CA LEU A 114 4.61 -0.58 1.38
C LEU A 114 5.71 0.42 1.01
N ASP A 115 5.67 1.63 1.55
CA ASP A 115 6.74 2.62 1.33
C ASP A 115 8.06 2.15 1.97
N GLU A 116 8.01 1.48 3.12
CA GLU A 116 9.17 0.85 3.76
C GLU A 116 9.73 -0.30 2.92
N GLN A 117 8.87 -1.15 2.35
CA GLN A 117 9.28 -2.23 1.46
C GLN A 117 9.99 -1.69 0.22
N VAL A 118 9.47 -0.63 -0.42
CA VAL A 118 10.13 0.01 -1.57
C VAL A 118 11.53 0.51 -1.18
N LYS A 119 11.67 1.18 -0.04
CA LYS A 119 12.99 1.65 0.45
C LYS A 119 13.96 0.51 0.69
N ALA A 120 13.51 -0.59 1.29
CA ALA A 120 14.33 -1.79 1.50
C ALA A 120 14.80 -2.37 0.15
N GLY A 121 13.87 -2.53 -0.80
CA GLY A 121 14.18 -2.98 -2.15
C GLY A 121 15.19 -2.08 -2.87
N GLU A 122 15.04 -0.75 -2.76
CA GLU A 122 16.01 0.21 -3.32
C GLU A 122 17.39 0.05 -2.69
N ASN A 123 17.48 -0.18 -1.38
CA ASN A 123 18.76 -0.34 -0.69
C ASN A 123 19.47 -1.63 -1.11
N ILE A 124 18.74 -2.74 -1.24
CA ILE A 124 19.28 -4.00 -1.76
C ILE A 124 19.87 -3.78 -3.15
N LEU A 125 19.13 -3.14 -4.06
CA LEU A 125 19.60 -2.88 -5.43
C LEU A 125 20.78 -1.90 -5.50
N LYS A 126 20.96 -1.01 -4.50
CA LYS A 126 22.09 -0.06 -4.44
C LYS A 126 23.35 -0.71 -3.87
N ASN A 127 23.20 -1.59 -2.89
CA ASN A 127 24.31 -2.16 -2.13
C ASN A 127 24.94 -3.38 -2.80
N ILE A 128 24.25 -3.98 -3.77
CA ILE A 128 24.79 -5.07 -4.60
C ILE A 128 25.44 -4.43 -5.82
N LYS A 129 26.71 -4.06 -5.68
CA LYS A 129 27.61 -3.66 -6.77
C LYS A 129 28.72 -4.69 -6.95
#